data_AF-A0A7S2VG80-F1
#
_entry.id   AF-A0A7S2VG80-F1
#
_cell.length_a   1.000
_cell.length_b   1.000
_cell.length_c   1.000
_cell.angle_alpha   90.00
_cell.angle_beta   90.00
_cell.angle_gamma   90.00
#
_symmetry.space_group_name_H-M   'P 1'
#
loop_
_entity.id
_entity.type
_entity.pdbx_description
1 polymer ?
#
loop_
_entity_poly.entity_id
_entity_poly.type
_entity_poly.pdbx_seq_one_letter_code
_entity_poly.pdbx_strand_id
1 'polypeptide(L)'
;RAASYGMQFLKQRQAASSASSGLVMGGALDFSGNLPDGEDPITSNNEDGEIVLPSLTTRQFVDAARKLRILNALRNPQVGFILTALQYDALTATGVLGRLISMQRPALASRLAVYLKLPKAVQLYARASKAAAYVQKVHKLGTAEAQSDTITAEKAIAIIQNEDDPEEVGDENSKRKLTLKNKNNSSMFRGAYATVAMAATKAGRPGVANLLLLLESSVSDKVPALISNGSYVDAMAVATLARDGDYIFSTLMQLEKACLATATNPSEITKAQSTFWQTVIAKLPPEAFHTLRRYYMANGGTGTGDNGGSSAVNLLLRAQRFTDAGATLAKRGMAEEDPREKQGILQEAARVFGLGKETAIYKIYTDEYVELLKDQEVIRTKYGSVDVAPPTTSVTATLVSVLHYAATHVREQHRLLGDADKIAKKFRIPDRRLWHTKVKAFSESGQWSNLKILADSRSKSPIGYAPFARAAIRGNQPASEIVKYIERITVAEERCDLLAEAGMWKRALEEAIRIRDLQRIHNVKANCNSPELQMQADQALGKLT
;
A
#
# COMPACT_ATOMS: atom_id res chain seq x y z
N ARG A 1 19.21 -21.21 -5.72
CA ARG A 1 19.74 -21.70 -4.42
C ARG A 1 21.25 -21.88 -4.42
N ALA A 2 21.87 -22.67 -5.28
CA ALA A 2 23.35 -22.73 -5.31
C ALA A 2 24.03 -21.33 -5.36
N ALA A 3 23.45 -20.39 -6.13
CA ALA A 3 23.88 -19.00 -6.15
C ALA A 3 23.75 -18.24 -4.82
N SER A 4 22.76 -18.55 -3.96
CA SER A 4 22.61 -17.92 -2.63
C SER A 4 23.69 -18.36 -1.63
N TYR A 5 24.46 -19.41 -1.97
CA TYR A 5 25.65 -19.84 -1.24
C TYR A 5 26.96 -19.38 -1.90
N GLY A 6 26.89 -18.42 -2.83
CA GLY A 6 28.07 -17.88 -3.51
C GLY A 6 28.60 -18.74 -4.66
N MET A 7 27.88 -19.78 -5.09
CA MET A 7 28.28 -20.53 -6.30
C MET A 7 27.80 -19.83 -7.56
N GLN A 8 28.73 -19.25 -8.29
CA GLN A 8 28.49 -18.73 -9.63
C GLN A 8 28.78 -19.82 -10.66
N PHE A 9 27.81 -20.13 -11.52
CA PHE A 9 28.02 -21.01 -12.67
C PHE A 9 28.16 -20.12 -13.91
N LEU A 10 29.33 -20.15 -14.55
CA LEU A 10 29.55 -19.46 -15.81
C LEU A 10 28.55 -19.98 -16.86
N LYS A 11 27.62 -19.12 -17.29
CA LYS A 11 26.78 -19.39 -18.48
C LYS A 11 27.67 -19.20 -19.71
N GLN A 12 28.22 -20.29 -20.26
CA GLN A 12 28.72 -20.24 -21.63
C GLN A 12 27.52 -20.09 -22.59
N ARG A 13 27.24 -18.86 -23.02
CA ARG A 13 26.53 -18.59 -24.27
C ARG A 13 27.51 -17.96 -25.24
N GLN A 14 27.84 -18.73 -26.29
CA GLN A 14 28.35 -18.32 -27.60
C GLN A 14 29.35 -17.16 -27.63
N ALA A 15 30.64 -17.49 -27.54
CA ALA A 15 31.72 -16.72 -28.14
C ALA A 15 32.49 -17.66 -29.07
N ALA A 16 31.84 -18.09 -30.15
CA ALA A 16 32.45 -18.85 -31.23
C ALA A 16 32.08 -18.18 -32.56
N SER A 17 32.49 -16.94 -32.74
CA SER A 17 32.68 -16.31 -34.05
C SER A 17 33.52 -15.05 -33.90
N SER A 18 34.79 -15.16 -34.27
CA SER A 18 35.77 -14.11 -34.62
C SER A 18 37.11 -14.23 -33.88
N ALA A 19 37.92 -15.19 -34.32
CA ALA A 19 39.38 -15.04 -34.36
C ALA A 19 39.94 -16.18 -35.22
N SER A 20 40.08 -15.90 -36.50
CA SER A 20 40.84 -16.71 -37.45
C SER A 20 42.33 -16.66 -37.12
N SER A 21 42.96 -17.83 -37.21
CA SER A 21 44.36 -18.07 -37.61
C SER A 21 45.49 -17.38 -36.85
N GLY A 22 46.21 -18.19 -36.07
CA GLY A 22 47.54 -17.90 -35.56
C GLY A 22 48.12 -19.10 -34.84
N LEU A 23 48.74 -20.01 -35.59
CA LEU A 23 49.55 -21.10 -35.04
C LEU A 23 50.72 -20.47 -34.26
N VAL A 24 50.74 -20.60 -32.93
CA VAL A 24 51.97 -20.37 -32.13
C VAL A 24 52.14 -21.53 -31.16
N MET A 25 53.19 -22.29 -31.41
CA MET A 25 53.79 -23.27 -30.54
C MET A 25 54.37 -22.59 -29.29
N GLY A 26 54.07 -23.15 -28.11
CA GLY A 26 54.81 -22.90 -26.87
C GLY A 26 54.44 -21.61 -26.12
N GLY A 27 53.90 -21.74 -24.91
CA GLY A 27 53.69 -20.58 -24.04
C GLY A 27 53.00 -20.93 -22.72
N ALA A 28 53.77 -20.79 -21.65
CA ALA A 28 53.46 -20.68 -20.22
C ALA A 28 51.99 -20.78 -19.75
N LEU A 29 51.77 -21.64 -18.76
CA LEU A 29 50.58 -21.70 -17.92
C LEU A 29 50.51 -20.47 -17.01
N ASP A 30 49.81 -19.42 -17.42
CA ASP A 30 49.46 -18.30 -16.56
C ASP A 30 48.19 -18.61 -15.75
N PHE A 31 48.37 -18.94 -14.47
CA PHE A 31 47.31 -19.06 -13.46
C PHE A 31 47.36 -17.85 -12.53
N SER A 32 46.78 -16.73 -12.95
CA SER A 32 46.49 -15.59 -12.07
C SER A 32 44.98 -15.31 -12.06
N GLY A 33 44.28 -15.92 -11.11
CA GLY A 33 42.89 -15.61 -10.79
C GLY A 33 42.79 -15.24 -9.31
N ASN A 34 42.42 -13.99 -9.04
CA ASN A 34 42.26 -13.32 -7.76
C ASN A 34 41.75 -14.21 -6.60
N LEU A 35 42.47 -14.18 -5.47
CA LEU A 35 41.98 -14.54 -4.14
C LEU A 35 41.64 -13.25 -3.37
N PRO A 36 40.52 -13.18 -2.64
CA PRO A 36 40.22 -12.06 -1.75
C PRO A 36 41.00 -12.19 -0.44
N ASP A 37 41.47 -11.05 0.04
CA ASP A 37 42.27 -10.91 1.26
C ASP A 37 41.51 -11.32 2.54
N GLY A 38 42.23 -11.98 3.45
CA GLY A 38 41.91 -12.08 4.87
C GLY A 38 41.38 -13.42 5.35
N GLU A 39 42.27 -14.29 5.84
CA GLU A 39 42.04 -15.15 7.02
C GLU A 39 43.41 -15.69 7.52
N ASP A 40 43.74 -15.40 8.79
CA ASP A 40 45.00 -15.70 9.47
C ASP A 40 45.30 -17.20 9.62
N PRO A 41 46.58 -17.64 9.59
CA PRO A 41 46.94 -19.06 9.68
C PRO A 41 47.12 -19.57 11.13
N ILE A 42 46.77 -20.83 11.32
CA ILE A 42 46.91 -21.60 12.58
C ILE A 42 48.40 -21.91 12.84
N THR A 43 48.82 -21.63 14.08
CA THR A 43 50.17 -21.74 14.62
C THR A 43 50.62 -23.19 14.88
N SER A 44 51.84 -23.53 14.45
CA SER A 44 52.68 -24.54 15.12
C SER A 44 54.01 -23.88 15.48
N ASN A 45 54.30 -23.81 16.77
CA ASN A 45 55.43 -23.12 17.37
C ASN A 45 56.78 -23.67 16.89
N ASN A 46 57.59 -22.78 16.31
CA ASN A 46 59.05 -22.81 16.37
C ASN A 46 59.51 -21.41 16.77
N GLU A 47 60.57 -21.34 17.56
CA GLU A 47 60.90 -20.24 18.48
C GLU A 47 61.33 -18.89 17.87
N ASP A 48 61.20 -18.69 16.56
CA ASP A 48 61.45 -17.39 15.92
C ASP A 48 60.30 -17.07 14.96
N GLY A 49 59.47 -16.09 15.33
CA GLY A 49 58.14 -15.81 14.78
C GLY A 49 58.10 -15.20 13.36
N GLU A 50 58.68 -15.87 12.36
CA GLU A 50 58.44 -15.57 10.95
C GLU A 50 57.71 -16.74 10.27
N ILE A 51 56.48 -16.49 9.81
CA ILE A 51 55.64 -17.49 9.16
C ILE A 51 56.20 -17.78 7.76
N VAL A 52 56.97 -18.85 7.63
CA VAL A 52 57.47 -19.31 6.32
C VAL A 52 56.30 -19.93 5.53
N LEU A 53 55.71 -19.12 4.66
CA LEU A 53 54.69 -19.56 3.72
C LEU A 53 55.30 -20.57 2.72
N PRO A 54 54.61 -21.70 2.41
CA PRO A 54 55.12 -22.67 1.46
C PRO A 54 55.41 -22.03 0.09
N SER A 55 56.50 -22.45 -0.56
CA SER A 55 56.86 -21.96 -1.89
C SER A 55 55.71 -22.11 -2.89
N LEU A 56 55.64 -21.21 -3.88
CA LEU A 56 54.59 -21.21 -4.91
C LEU A 56 54.50 -22.56 -5.63
N THR A 57 55.65 -23.17 -5.96
CA THR A 57 55.78 -24.48 -6.58
C THR A 57 55.23 -25.60 -5.69
N THR A 58 55.46 -25.54 -4.38
CA THR A 58 54.89 -26.51 -3.42
C THR A 58 53.36 -26.44 -3.40
N ARG A 59 52.78 -25.23 -3.42
CA ARG A 59 51.31 -25.05 -3.46
C ARG A 59 50.70 -25.59 -4.74
N GLN A 60 51.30 -25.25 -5.89
CA GLN A 60 50.88 -25.74 -7.20
C GLN A 60 50.92 -27.27 -7.30
N PHE A 61 51.97 -27.90 -6.76
CA PHE A 61 52.08 -29.35 -6.70
C PHE A 61 50.97 -29.99 -5.87
N VAL A 62 50.68 -29.44 -4.69
CA VAL A 62 49.62 -29.93 -3.80
C VAL A 62 48.25 -29.80 -4.47
N ASP A 63 47.97 -28.68 -5.13
CA ASP A 63 46.69 -28.46 -5.80
C ASP A 63 46.52 -29.34 -7.04
N ALA A 64 47.59 -29.56 -7.81
CA ALA A 64 47.60 -30.53 -8.91
C ALA A 64 47.34 -31.96 -8.41
N ALA A 65 47.96 -32.37 -7.30
CA ALA A 65 47.74 -33.69 -6.70
C ALA A 65 46.30 -33.86 -6.18
N ARG A 66 45.74 -32.83 -5.53
CA ARG A 66 44.32 -32.82 -5.10
C ARG A 66 43.37 -32.94 -6.28
N LYS A 67 43.61 -32.19 -7.36
CA LYS A 67 42.83 -32.23 -8.60
C LYS A 67 42.86 -33.61 -9.24
N LEU A 68 44.03 -34.24 -9.34
CA LEU A 68 44.17 -35.60 -9.90
C LEU A 68 43.44 -36.65 -9.05
N ARG A 69 43.53 -36.57 -7.72
CA ARG A 69 42.78 -37.46 -6.82
C ARG A 69 41.27 -37.34 -7.02
N ILE A 70 40.78 -36.12 -7.20
CA ILE A 70 39.36 -35.88 -7.48
C ILE A 70 38.96 -36.44 -8.83
N LEU A 71 39.72 -36.14 -9.89
CA LEU A 71 39.44 -36.67 -11.23
C LEU A 71 39.40 -38.20 -11.24
N ASN A 72 40.31 -38.85 -10.53
CA ASN A 72 40.31 -40.30 -10.37
C ASN A 72 39.10 -40.81 -9.58
N ALA A 73 38.71 -40.14 -8.50
CA ALA A 73 37.54 -40.49 -7.72
C ALA A 73 36.22 -40.32 -8.52
N LEU A 74 36.11 -39.27 -9.33
CA LEU A 74 34.95 -39.02 -10.19
C LEU A 74 34.83 -40.04 -11.33
N ARG A 75 35.97 -40.48 -11.89
CA ARG A 75 36.06 -41.50 -12.94
C ARG A 75 35.78 -42.91 -12.46
N ASN A 76 35.70 -43.14 -11.15
CA ASN A 76 35.29 -44.45 -10.62
C ASN A 76 33.95 -44.85 -11.28
N PRO A 77 33.83 -46.06 -11.87
CA PRO A 77 32.60 -46.51 -12.53
C PRO A 77 31.36 -46.40 -11.63
N GLN A 78 31.56 -46.56 -10.32
CA GLN A 78 30.49 -46.42 -9.34
C GLN A 78 29.99 -44.99 -9.20
N VAL A 79 30.77 -43.96 -9.54
CA VAL A 79 30.40 -42.54 -9.56
C VAL A 79 29.88 -42.12 -10.92
N GLY A 80 30.55 -42.57 -11.99
CA GLY A 80 30.12 -42.39 -13.38
C GLY A 80 30.24 -40.95 -13.90
N PHE A 81 31.16 -40.15 -13.34
CA PHE A 81 31.34 -38.75 -13.77
C PHE A 81 32.73 -38.53 -14.38
N ILE A 82 32.82 -38.67 -15.69
CA ILE A 82 34.09 -38.58 -16.42
C ILE A 82 34.38 -37.13 -16.81
N LEU A 83 35.52 -36.62 -16.38
CA LEU A 83 36.03 -35.29 -16.75
C LEU A 83 37.51 -35.36 -17.13
N THR A 84 37.91 -34.56 -18.12
CA THR A 84 39.32 -34.23 -18.35
C THR A 84 39.78 -33.12 -17.42
N ALA A 85 41.09 -32.96 -17.24
CA ALA A 85 41.64 -31.91 -16.39
C ALA A 85 41.23 -30.50 -16.85
N LEU A 86 41.19 -30.26 -18.17
CA LEU A 86 40.75 -28.99 -18.77
C LEU A 86 39.25 -28.74 -18.55
N GLN A 87 38.43 -29.79 -18.63
CA GLN A 87 37.00 -29.68 -18.34
C GLN A 87 36.73 -29.41 -16.87
N TYR A 88 37.55 -29.96 -15.96
CA TYR A 88 37.48 -29.64 -14.54
C TYR A 88 37.81 -28.17 -14.27
N ASP A 89 38.83 -27.61 -14.93
CA ASP A 89 39.18 -26.20 -14.78
C ASP A 89 38.06 -25.29 -15.30
N ALA A 90 37.50 -25.62 -16.47
CA ALA A 90 36.39 -24.86 -17.05
C ALA A 90 35.11 -24.95 -16.21
N LEU A 91 34.83 -26.11 -15.62
CA LEU A 91 33.64 -26.30 -14.77
C LEU A 91 33.84 -25.75 -13.36
N THR A 92 35.09 -25.70 -12.89
CA THR A 92 35.53 -25.42 -11.52
C THR A 92 35.06 -26.47 -10.49
N ALA A 93 35.69 -26.47 -9.32
CA ALA A 93 35.31 -27.32 -8.19
C ALA A 93 33.84 -27.16 -7.78
N THR A 94 33.31 -25.94 -7.76
CA THR A 94 31.91 -25.64 -7.39
C THR A 94 30.93 -26.18 -8.43
N GLY A 95 31.27 -26.12 -9.72
CA GLY A 95 30.49 -26.73 -10.80
C GLY A 95 30.46 -28.26 -10.72
N VAL A 96 31.58 -28.88 -10.33
CA VAL A 96 31.66 -30.33 -10.05
C VAL A 96 30.74 -30.71 -8.89
N LEU A 97 30.77 -29.97 -7.77
CA LEU A 97 29.83 -30.18 -6.66
C LEU A 97 28.37 -30.09 -7.13
N GLY A 98 28.04 -29.04 -7.89
CA GLY A 98 26.69 -28.83 -8.41
C GLY A 98 26.21 -30.02 -9.23
N ARG A 99 27.05 -30.54 -10.14
CA ARG A 99 26.72 -31.73 -10.95
C ARG A 99 26.59 -33.00 -10.11
N LEU A 100 27.47 -33.22 -9.12
CA LEU A 100 27.34 -34.38 -8.21
C LEU A 100 26.02 -34.35 -7.42
N ILE A 101 25.59 -33.17 -6.98
CA ILE A 101 24.31 -32.99 -6.30
C ILE A 101 23.15 -33.27 -7.26
N SER A 102 23.21 -32.76 -8.50
CA SER A 102 22.22 -33.08 -9.54
C SER A 102 22.17 -34.57 -9.89
N MET A 103 23.29 -35.28 -9.82
CA MET A 103 23.40 -36.73 -9.99
C MET A 103 22.92 -37.53 -8.76
N GLN A 104 22.27 -36.90 -7.78
CA GLN A 104 21.78 -37.54 -6.56
C GLN A 104 22.90 -38.16 -5.69
N ARG A 105 24.12 -37.58 -5.73
CA ARG A 105 25.29 -38.02 -4.93
C ARG A 105 25.82 -36.94 -3.98
N PRO A 106 24.98 -36.36 -3.11
CA PRO A 106 25.40 -35.25 -2.25
C PRO A 106 26.39 -35.65 -1.13
N ALA A 107 26.44 -36.92 -0.74
CA ALA A 107 27.42 -37.40 0.25
C ALA A 107 28.87 -37.29 -0.28
N LEU A 108 29.10 -37.62 -1.55
CA LEU A 108 30.39 -37.44 -2.22
C LEU A 108 30.71 -35.96 -2.42
N ALA A 109 29.71 -35.16 -2.80
CA ALA A 109 29.86 -33.72 -2.95
C ALA A 109 30.29 -33.05 -1.64
N SER A 110 29.70 -33.45 -0.51
CA SER A 110 30.07 -32.95 0.83
C SER A 110 31.51 -33.29 1.20
N ARG A 111 31.94 -34.55 1.01
CA ARG A 111 33.33 -34.97 1.27
C ARG A 111 34.33 -34.21 0.39
N LEU A 112 33.99 -34.03 -0.90
CA LEU A 112 34.81 -33.29 -1.84
C LEU A 112 34.93 -31.81 -1.47
N ALA A 113 33.84 -31.19 -0.98
CA ALA A 113 33.83 -29.80 -0.53
C ALA A 113 34.79 -29.57 0.66
N VAL A 114 34.79 -30.50 1.62
CA VAL A 114 35.69 -30.48 2.78
C VAL A 114 37.13 -30.74 2.34
N TYR A 115 37.36 -31.76 1.50
CA TYR A 115 38.69 -32.12 1.01
C TYR A 115 39.39 -30.98 0.25
N LEU A 116 38.62 -30.26 -0.58
CA LEU A 116 39.11 -29.10 -1.33
C LEU A 116 39.19 -27.81 -0.52
N LYS A 117 38.78 -27.83 0.76
CA LYS A 117 38.72 -26.64 1.63
C LYS A 117 37.97 -25.49 0.95
N LEU A 118 36.84 -25.79 0.32
CA LEU A 118 36.00 -24.78 -0.34
C LEU A 118 35.41 -23.79 0.70
N PRO A 119 34.93 -22.61 0.29
CA PRO A 119 34.34 -21.65 1.22
C PRO A 119 33.24 -22.28 2.08
N LYS A 120 33.14 -21.88 3.35
CA LYS A 120 32.21 -22.44 4.34
C LYS A 120 30.75 -22.46 3.85
N ALA A 121 30.33 -21.44 3.10
CA ALA A 121 29.00 -21.39 2.48
C ALA A 121 28.75 -22.51 1.45
N VAL A 122 29.75 -22.85 0.64
CA VAL A 122 29.68 -23.94 -0.35
C VAL A 122 29.66 -25.31 0.35
N GLN A 123 30.46 -25.47 1.40
CA GLN A 123 30.42 -26.68 2.23
C GLN A 123 29.05 -26.87 2.89
N LEU A 124 28.47 -25.79 3.42
CA LEU A 124 27.12 -25.79 4.00
C LEU A 124 26.06 -26.20 2.98
N TYR A 125 26.12 -25.70 1.74
CA TYR A 125 25.21 -26.12 0.69
C TYR A 125 25.31 -27.63 0.39
N ALA A 126 26.52 -28.18 0.36
CA ALA A 126 26.76 -29.59 0.14
C ALA A 126 26.19 -30.44 1.31
N ARG A 127 26.39 -30.00 2.55
CA ARG A 127 25.81 -30.62 3.76
C ARG A 127 24.28 -30.55 3.77
N ALA A 128 23.70 -29.39 3.45
CA ALA A 128 22.24 -29.23 3.33
C ALA A 128 21.68 -30.16 2.23
N SER A 129 22.40 -30.33 1.12
CA SER A 129 22.01 -31.26 0.06
C SER A 129 22.12 -32.73 0.50
N LYS A 130 23.12 -33.08 1.33
CA LYS A 130 23.27 -34.41 1.96
C LYS A 130 22.10 -34.69 2.90
N ALA A 131 21.75 -33.74 3.76
CA ALA A 131 20.60 -33.82 4.66
C ALA A 131 19.26 -33.93 3.89
N ALA A 132 19.07 -33.15 2.82
CA ALA A 132 17.89 -33.23 1.97
C ALA A 132 17.71 -34.63 1.34
N ALA A 133 18.80 -35.22 0.84
CA ALA A 133 18.75 -36.59 0.30
C ALA A 133 18.50 -37.64 1.38
N TYR A 134 18.98 -37.45 2.61
CA TYR A 134 18.65 -38.32 3.74
C TYR A 134 17.14 -38.34 3.99
N VAL A 135 16.51 -37.16 4.13
CA VAL A 135 15.06 -37.06 4.37
C VAL A 135 14.25 -37.72 3.25
N GLN A 136 14.66 -37.54 1.98
CA GLN A 136 14.02 -38.19 0.84
C GLN A 136 14.23 -39.70 0.80
N LYS A 137 15.41 -40.19 1.24
CA LYS A 137 15.71 -41.62 1.30
C LYS A 137 14.86 -42.32 2.35
N VAL A 138 14.73 -41.74 3.55
CA VAL A 138 13.91 -42.29 4.64
C VAL A 138 12.45 -42.46 4.20
N HIS A 139 11.92 -41.56 3.37
CA HIS A 139 10.58 -41.70 2.81
C HIS A 139 10.42 -42.92 1.88
N LYS A 140 11.44 -43.23 1.06
CA LYS A 140 11.39 -44.35 0.09
C LYS A 140 11.44 -45.74 0.74
N LEU A 141 11.87 -45.83 1.99
CA LEU A 141 12.08 -47.11 2.68
C LEU A 141 10.80 -47.74 3.25
N GLY A 142 9.64 -47.08 3.13
CA GLY A 142 8.35 -47.66 3.52
C GLY A 142 8.18 -47.86 5.04
N THR A 143 6.93 -48.03 5.44
CA THR A 143 6.37 -47.90 6.81
C THR A 143 6.93 -48.82 7.90
N ALA A 144 7.87 -49.73 7.61
CA ALA A 144 8.43 -50.65 8.61
C ALA A 144 9.52 -50.01 9.51
N GLU A 145 10.20 -48.95 9.03
CA GLU A 145 11.23 -48.21 9.78
C GLU A 145 10.97 -46.70 9.77
N ALA A 146 9.70 -46.29 9.79
CA ALA A 146 9.32 -44.88 9.80
C ALA A 146 9.78 -44.21 11.12
N GLN A 147 11.03 -43.77 11.16
CA GLN A 147 11.57 -42.96 12.25
C GLN A 147 10.68 -41.74 12.44
N SER A 148 10.35 -41.42 13.69
CA SER A 148 9.56 -40.23 14.03
C SER A 148 10.08 -39.00 13.28
N ASP A 149 9.16 -38.08 12.93
CA ASP A 149 9.51 -36.80 12.29
C ASP A 149 10.54 -36.04 13.14
N THR A 150 10.49 -36.17 14.46
CA THR A 150 11.48 -35.60 15.40
C THR A 150 12.87 -36.19 15.17
N ILE A 151 13.00 -37.51 15.18
CA ILE A 151 14.27 -38.22 14.97
C ILE A 151 14.86 -37.93 13.59
N THR A 152 14.00 -37.85 12.57
CA THR A 152 14.43 -37.52 11.21
C THR A 152 14.94 -36.09 11.14
N ALA A 153 14.27 -35.14 11.81
CA ALA A 153 14.69 -33.75 11.89
C ALA A 153 16.02 -33.60 12.65
N GLU A 154 16.17 -34.26 13.80
CA GLU A 154 17.40 -34.25 14.60
C GLU A 154 18.62 -34.75 13.81
N LYS A 155 18.48 -35.88 13.10
CA LYS A 155 19.54 -36.38 12.21
C LYS A 155 19.84 -35.42 11.06
N ALA A 156 18.82 -34.79 10.46
CA ALA A 156 19.04 -33.79 9.43
C ALA A 156 19.80 -32.56 9.97
N ILE A 157 19.51 -32.14 11.22
CA ILE A 157 20.20 -31.05 11.90
C ILE A 157 21.67 -31.43 12.17
N ALA A 158 21.93 -32.63 12.66
CA ALA A 158 23.29 -33.15 12.89
C ALA A 158 24.14 -33.14 11.60
N ILE A 159 23.57 -33.55 10.47
CA ILE A 159 24.26 -33.50 9.16
C ILE A 159 24.60 -32.07 8.75
N ILE A 160 23.69 -31.10 8.98
CA ILE A 160 23.93 -29.68 8.65
C ILE A 160 25.03 -29.10 9.55
N GLN A 161 24.99 -29.43 10.84
CA GLN A 161 25.95 -28.97 11.85
C GLN A 161 27.30 -29.70 11.78
N ASN A 162 27.40 -30.73 10.94
CA ASN A 162 28.60 -31.55 10.71
C ASN A 162 28.99 -32.44 11.90
N GLU A 163 28.01 -32.93 12.66
CA GLU A 163 28.24 -33.77 13.85
C GLU A 163 28.42 -35.27 13.52
N ASP A 164 28.12 -35.66 12.28
CA ASP A 164 28.06 -37.07 11.82
C ASP A 164 29.33 -37.59 11.11
N ASP A 165 30.36 -36.76 10.84
CA ASP A 165 31.58 -37.24 10.15
C ASP A 165 32.58 -37.83 11.17
N PRO A 166 32.98 -39.12 11.03
CA PRO A 166 33.80 -39.83 12.02
C PRO A 166 35.29 -39.42 12.07
N GLU A 167 35.73 -38.46 11.26
CA GLU A 167 37.13 -38.01 11.23
C GLU A 167 37.44 -36.87 12.24
N GLU A 168 36.43 -36.25 12.85
CA GLU A 168 36.62 -35.35 14.01
C GLU A 168 36.26 -36.08 15.32
N VAL A 169 37.11 -37.02 15.74
CA VAL A 169 37.13 -37.51 17.12
C VAL A 169 37.79 -36.43 17.99
N GLY A 170 37.03 -35.35 18.24
CA GLY A 170 37.30 -34.44 19.36
C GLY A 170 36.49 -34.86 20.57
N ASP A 171 37.11 -34.83 21.75
CA ASP A 171 36.50 -35.12 23.06
C ASP A 171 35.07 -34.58 23.21
N GLU A 172 34.22 -35.25 24.01
CA GLU A 172 32.84 -34.80 24.29
C GLU A 172 32.76 -33.32 24.72
N ASN A 173 33.80 -32.81 25.37
CA ASN A 173 33.91 -31.40 25.75
C ASN A 173 34.07 -30.45 24.54
N SER A 174 34.77 -30.86 23.48
CA SER A 174 34.91 -30.10 22.23
C SER A 174 33.60 -30.06 21.44
N LYS A 175 32.83 -31.16 21.43
CA LYS A 175 31.47 -31.23 20.87
C LYS A 175 30.49 -30.32 21.63
N ARG A 176 30.55 -30.30 22.96
CA ARG A 176 29.79 -29.36 23.81
C ARG A 176 30.21 -27.89 23.58
N LYS A 177 31.49 -27.61 23.37
CA LYS A 177 31.99 -26.24 23.10
C LYS A 177 31.60 -25.74 21.70
N LEU A 178 31.56 -26.60 20.68
CA LEU A 178 31.06 -26.28 19.33
C LEU A 178 29.54 -26.02 19.31
N THR A 179 28.76 -26.85 19.99
CA THR A 179 27.29 -26.68 20.10
C THR A 179 26.90 -25.39 20.84
N LEU A 180 27.69 -24.97 21.84
CA LEU A 180 27.52 -23.67 22.52
C LEU A 180 27.97 -22.46 21.67
N LYS A 181 29.03 -22.59 20.85
CA LYS A 181 29.46 -21.51 19.92
C LYS A 181 28.50 -21.32 18.74
N ASN A 182 27.90 -22.39 18.22
CA ASN A 182 27.04 -22.34 17.03
C ASN A 182 25.59 -21.89 17.31
N LYS A 183 25.11 -21.97 18.57
CA LYS A 183 23.79 -21.44 18.96
C LYS A 183 23.64 -19.93 18.73
N ASN A 184 24.73 -19.17 18.78
CA ASN A 184 24.73 -17.70 18.64
C ASN A 184 25.02 -17.21 17.22
N ASN A 185 25.21 -18.11 16.24
CA ASN A 185 25.60 -17.73 14.88
C ASN A 185 24.50 -18.09 13.87
N SER A 186 23.34 -17.46 14.03
CA SER A 186 22.17 -17.62 13.15
C SER A 186 22.45 -17.29 11.67
N SER A 187 23.46 -16.46 11.40
CA SER A 187 23.92 -16.15 10.04
C SER A 187 24.75 -17.28 9.41
N MET A 188 25.32 -18.20 10.20
CA MET A 188 26.22 -19.23 9.70
C MET A 188 25.47 -20.33 8.94
N PHE A 189 24.19 -20.55 9.24
CA PHE A 189 23.37 -21.62 8.65
C PHE A 189 22.30 -21.12 7.67
N ARG A 190 22.46 -19.89 7.16
CA ARG A 190 21.48 -19.23 6.30
C ARG A 190 20.97 -20.15 5.17
N GLY A 191 19.66 -20.33 5.10
CA GLY A 191 18.93 -21.05 4.05
C GLY A 191 19.13 -22.57 4.02
N ALA A 192 19.99 -23.11 4.90
CA ALA A 192 20.31 -24.54 4.93
C ALA A 192 19.10 -25.34 5.43
N TYR A 193 18.49 -24.90 6.53
CA TYR A 193 17.30 -25.53 7.10
C TYR A 193 16.10 -25.39 6.15
N ALA A 194 15.90 -24.21 5.58
CA ALA A 194 14.87 -24.00 4.54
C ALA A 194 15.05 -24.94 3.34
N THR A 195 16.29 -25.18 2.92
CA THR A 195 16.58 -26.06 1.79
C THR A 195 16.15 -27.50 2.05
N VAL A 196 16.46 -28.02 3.24
CA VAL A 196 16.07 -29.36 3.67
C VAL A 196 14.58 -29.44 3.93
N ALA A 197 13.98 -28.43 4.55
CA ALA A 197 12.55 -28.36 4.79
C ALA A 197 11.74 -28.47 3.49
N MET A 198 12.13 -27.75 2.44
CA MET A 198 11.47 -27.85 1.13
C MET A 198 11.63 -29.22 0.48
N ALA A 199 12.73 -29.92 0.74
CA ALA A 199 12.89 -31.31 0.29
C ALA A 199 12.00 -32.27 1.10
N ALA A 200 11.82 -32.02 2.40
CA ALA A 200 10.94 -32.77 3.28
C ALA A 200 9.46 -32.62 2.87
N THR A 201 9.02 -31.40 2.56
CA THR A 201 7.67 -31.15 2.02
C THR A 201 7.43 -31.92 0.72
N LYS A 202 8.39 -31.89 -0.22
CA LYS A 202 8.30 -32.67 -1.48
C LYS A 202 8.26 -34.18 -1.24
N ALA A 203 8.84 -34.65 -0.14
CA ALA A 203 8.78 -36.04 0.30
C ALA A 203 7.52 -36.36 1.13
N GLY A 204 6.56 -35.43 1.24
CA GLY A 204 5.32 -35.66 1.98
C GLY A 204 5.47 -35.66 3.52
N ARG A 205 6.54 -35.09 4.07
CA ARG A 205 6.80 -35.00 5.52
C ARG A 205 6.77 -33.55 6.02
N PRO A 206 5.59 -32.93 6.15
CA PRO A 206 5.46 -31.54 6.58
C PRO A 206 5.86 -31.31 8.05
N GLY A 207 5.77 -32.33 8.91
CA GLY A 207 6.19 -32.23 10.32
C GLY A 207 7.69 -31.99 10.47
N VAL A 208 8.51 -32.76 9.73
CA VAL A 208 9.97 -32.52 9.62
C VAL A 208 10.26 -31.12 9.08
N ALA A 209 9.53 -30.69 8.04
CA ALA A 209 9.70 -29.36 7.45
C ALA A 209 9.45 -28.24 8.48
N ASN A 210 8.37 -28.34 9.26
CA ASN A 210 8.03 -27.36 10.29
C ASN A 210 9.12 -27.26 11.37
N LEU A 211 9.62 -28.39 11.87
CA LEU A 211 10.68 -28.42 12.87
C LEU A 211 11.97 -27.73 12.38
N LEU A 212 12.34 -27.97 11.12
CA LEU A 212 13.51 -27.33 10.51
C LEU A 212 13.30 -25.82 10.28
N LEU A 213 12.10 -25.41 9.90
CA LEU A 213 11.78 -23.98 9.66
C LEU A 213 11.73 -23.15 10.94
N LEU A 214 11.50 -23.76 12.11
CA LEU A 214 11.66 -23.08 13.40
C LEU A 214 13.11 -22.60 13.62
N LEU A 215 14.09 -23.35 13.10
CA LEU A 215 15.51 -23.04 13.24
C LEU A 215 16.02 -22.06 12.17
N GLU A 216 15.28 -21.87 11.08
CA GLU A 216 15.67 -20.92 10.03
C GLU A 216 15.49 -19.47 10.52
N SER A 217 16.58 -18.71 10.47
CA SER A 217 16.65 -17.30 10.86
C SER A 217 16.37 -16.36 9.70
N SER A 218 16.70 -16.78 8.48
CA SER A 218 16.63 -15.91 7.30
C SER A 218 15.22 -15.83 6.75
N VAL A 219 14.61 -14.64 6.83
CA VAL A 219 13.27 -14.36 6.28
C VAL A 219 13.22 -14.71 4.78
N SER A 220 14.28 -14.37 4.03
CA SER A 220 14.33 -14.56 2.58
C SER A 220 14.23 -16.01 2.13
N ASP A 221 14.68 -16.94 2.98
CA ASP A 221 14.66 -18.37 2.70
C ASP A 221 13.50 -19.06 3.43
N LYS A 222 13.13 -18.57 4.62
CA LYS A 222 12.05 -19.11 5.46
C LYS A 222 10.66 -18.88 4.86
N VAL A 223 10.36 -17.68 4.38
CA VAL A 223 9.01 -17.36 3.85
C VAL A 223 8.69 -18.22 2.61
N PRO A 224 9.53 -18.28 1.56
CA PRO A 224 9.26 -19.17 0.43
C PRO A 224 9.15 -20.65 0.80
N ALA A 225 9.89 -21.09 1.83
CA ALA A 225 9.83 -22.47 2.31
C ALA A 225 8.52 -22.78 3.04
N LEU A 226 8.05 -21.87 3.90
CA LEU A 226 6.75 -21.99 4.57
C LEU A 226 5.60 -21.99 3.56
N ILE A 227 5.68 -21.15 2.52
CA ILE A 227 4.69 -21.14 1.44
C ILE A 227 4.69 -22.48 0.69
N SER A 228 5.87 -23.02 0.36
CA SER A 228 5.99 -24.33 -0.29
C SER A 228 5.40 -25.46 0.57
N ASN A 229 5.47 -25.33 1.90
CA ASN A 229 4.89 -26.27 2.86
C ASN A 229 3.37 -26.14 3.03
N GLY A 230 2.74 -25.11 2.45
CA GLY A 230 1.33 -24.80 2.66
C GLY A 230 1.03 -24.09 3.98
N SER A 231 2.05 -23.72 4.76
CA SER A 231 1.93 -22.97 6.02
C SER A 231 1.82 -21.47 5.77
N TYR A 232 0.77 -21.03 5.09
CA TYR A 232 0.60 -19.62 4.66
C TYR A 232 0.44 -18.64 5.83
N VAL A 233 -0.20 -19.07 6.93
CA VAL A 233 -0.41 -18.22 8.12
C VAL A 233 0.92 -17.89 8.78
N ASP A 234 1.78 -18.88 8.97
CA ASP A 234 3.12 -18.70 9.54
C ASP A 234 4.03 -17.89 8.59
N ALA A 235 3.93 -18.16 7.27
CA ALA A 235 4.65 -17.39 6.27
C ALA A 235 4.28 -15.91 6.33
N MET A 236 2.99 -15.60 6.47
CA MET A 236 2.50 -14.23 6.60
C MET A 236 2.96 -13.59 7.90
N ALA A 237 2.91 -14.30 9.03
CA ALA A 237 3.37 -13.77 10.31
C ALA A 237 4.86 -13.39 10.24
N VAL A 238 5.70 -14.23 9.64
CA VAL A 238 7.12 -13.93 9.44
C VAL A 238 7.32 -12.74 8.48
N ALA A 239 6.57 -12.67 7.38
CA ALA A 239 6.65 -11.57 6.42
C ALA A 239 6.23 -10.23 7.04
N THR A 240 5.15 -10.21 7.83
CA THR A 240 4.68 -9.02 8.55
C THR A 240 5.67 -8.57 9.61
N LEU A 241 6.24 -9.50 10.39
CA LEU A 241 7.27 -9.18 11.37
C LEU A 241 8.53 -8.58 10.71
N ALA A 242 8.89 -9.07 9.53
CA ALA A 242 9.98 -8.51 8.72
C ALA A 242 9.62 -7.17 8.04
N ARG A 243 8.34 -6.78 8.04
CA ARG A 243 7.80 -5.58 7.36
C ARG A 243 8.12 -5.52 5.87
N ASP A 244 8.19 -6.68 5.23
CA ASP A 244 8.49 -6.79 3.80
C ASP A 244 7.19 -6.94 2.99
N GLY A 245 6.84 -5.87 2.27
CA GLY A 245 5.63 -5.81 1.45
C GLY A 245 5.60 -6.84 0.31
N ASP A 246 6.76 -7.21 -0.24
CA ASP A 246 6.85 -8.16 -1.35
C ASP A 246 6.58 -9.59 -0.86
N TYR A 247 7.06 -9.93 0.34
CA TYR A 247 6.75 -11.22 0.97
C TYR A 247 5.29 -11.32 1.42
N ILE A 248 4.70 -10.23 1.94
CA ILE A 248 3.27 -10.18 2.27
C ILE A 248 2.45 -10.40 0.99
N PHE A 249 2.75 -9.67 -0.07
CA PHE A 249 2.03 -9.77 -1.34
C PHE A 249 2.19 -11.13 -2.00
N SER A 250 3.42 -11.64 -2.12
CA SER A 250 3.68 -12.94 -2.75
C SER A 250 3.07 -14.12 -1.97
N THR A 251 2.96 -14.01 -0.64
CA THR A 251 2.27 -14.99 0.20
C THR A 251 0.75 -14.95 -0.05
N LEU A 252 0.16 -13.75 -0.13
CA LEU A 252 -1.27 -13.58 -0.46
C LEU A 252 -1.61 -14.18 -1.83
N MET A 253 -0.81 -13.88 -2.85
CA MET A 253 -1.05 -14.37 -4.22
C MET A 253 -0.91 -15.89 -4.32
N GLN A 254 0.06 -16.47 -3.60
CA GLN A 254 0.21 -17.92 -3.56
C GLN A 254 -0.91 -18.61 -2.77
N LEU A 255 -1.38 -17.99 -1.68
CA LEU A 255 -2.54 -18.48 -0.93
C LEU A 255 -3.82 -18.44 -1.79
N GLU A 256 -4.06 -17.34 -2.50
CA GLU A 256 -5.22 -17.21 -3.41
C GLU A 256 -5.16 -18.29 -4.50
N LYS A 257 -4.00 -18.45 -5.15
CA LYS A 257 -3.77 -19.50 -6.14
C LYS A 257 -4.00 -20.90 -5.57
N ALA A 258 -3.56 -21.17 -4.34
CA ALA A 258 -3.75 -22.47 -3.69
C ALA A 258 -5.21 -22.75 -3.37
N CYS A 259 -5.97 -21.75 -2.92
CA CYS A 259 -7.41 -21.87 -2.71
C CYS A 259 -8.16 -22.13 -4.03
N LEU A 260 -7.76 -21.45 -5.11
CA LEU A 260 -8.39 -21.58 -6.43
C LEU A 260 -7.99 -22.86 -7.17
N ALA A 261 -6.80 -23.41 -6.92
CA ALA A 261 -6.30 -24.60 -7.60
C ALA A 261 -7.20 -25.84 -7.41
N THR A 262 -7.98 -25.88 -6.33
CA THR A 262 -8.93 -26.97 -6.07
C THR A 262 -10.28 -26.79 -6.73
N ALA A 263 -10.55 -25.65 -7.37
CA ALA A 263 -11.83 -25.32 -7.96
C ALA A 263 -11.82 -25.54 -9.48
N THR A 264 -12.78 -26.30 -9.99
CA THR A 264 -12.93 -26.58 -11.43
C THR A 264 -14.21 -25.97 -12.00
N ASN A 265 -15.28 -25.94 -11.20
CA ASN A 265 -16.58 -25.41 -11.58
C ASN A 265 -16.77 -23.93 -11.14
N PRO A 266 -17.59 -23.11 -11.84
CA PRO A 266 -17.84 -21.72 -11.45
C PRO A 266 -18.36 -21.54 -10.01
N SER A 267 -19.19 -22.47 -9.51
CA SER A 267 -19.70 -22.45 -8.13
C SER A 267 -18.60 -22.74 -7.09
N GLU A 268 -17.67 -23.64 -7.42
CA GLU A 268 -16.51 -23.96 -6.58
C GLU A 268 -15.53 -22.80 -6.54
N ILE A 269 -15.35 -22.07 -7.64
CA ILE A 269 -14.48 -20.89 -7.72
C ILE A 269 -14.98 -19.82 -6.75
N THR A 270 -16.28 -19.51 -6.77
CA THR A 270 -16.87 -18.53 -5.84
C THR A 270 -16.72 -18.98 -4.37
N LYS A 271 -16.87 -20.28 -4.09
CA LYS A 271 -16.66 -20.83 -2.74
C LYS A 271 -15.19 -20.75 -2.32
N ALA A 272 -14.26 -21.04 -3.23
CA ALA A 272 -12.82 -20.96 -3.00
C ALA A 272 -12.38 -19.51 -2.72
N GLN A 273 -12.86 -18.55 -3.52
CA GLN A 273 -12.63 -17.11 -3.29
C GLN A 273 -13.21 -16.67 -1.93
N SER A 274 -14.41 -17.12 -1.58
CA SER A 274 -15.00 -16.85 -0.28
C SER A 274 -14.14 -17.39 0.87
N THR A 275 -13.62 -18.61 0.75
CA THR A 275 -12.72 -19.22 1.75
C THR A 275 -11.41 -18.45 1.85
N PHE A 276 -10.86 -18.00 0.72
CA PHE A 276 -9.67 -17.17 0.69
C PHE A 276 -9.88 -15.86 1.46
N TRP A 277 -10.90 -15.08 1.12
CA TRP A 277 -11.19 -13.83 1.82
C TRP A 277 -11.43 -14.05 3.31
N GLN A 278 -12.14 -15.12 3.68
CA GLN A 278 -12.36 -15.39 5.09
C GLN A 278 -11.09 -15.80 5.84
N THR A 279 -10.16 -16.47 5.16
CA THR A 279 -8.83 -16.75 5.72
C THR A 279 -8.05 -15.46 5.93
N VAL A 280 -8.09 -14.53 4.99
CA VAL A 280 -7.44 -13.21 5.10
C VAL A 280 -8.01 -12.39 6.25
N ILE A 281 -9.33 -12.41 6.45
CA ILE A 281 -9.99 -11.62 7.49
C ILE A 281 -9.78 -12.23 8.88
N ALA A 282 -9.91 -13.55 9.01
CA ALA A 282 -9.98 -14.20 10.32
C ALA A 282 -8.63 -14.75 10.82
N LYS A 283 -7.71 -15.13 9.93
CA LYS A 283 -6.48 -15.85 10.29
C LYS A 283 -5.19 -15.10 9.99
N LEU A 284 -5.21 -14.10 9.11
CA LEU A 284 -4.01 -13.36 8.72
C LEU A 284 -3.90 -12.02 9.47
N PRO A 285 -2.69 -11.47 9.62
CA PRO A 285 -2.47 -10.14 10.19
C PRO A 285 -3.19 -9.02 9.40
N PRO A 286 -3.54 -7.89 10.05
CA PRO A 286 -4.27 -6.80 9.40
C PRO A 286 -3.52 -6.19 8.20
N GLU A 287 -2.19 -6.24 8.19
CA GLU A 287 -1.35 -5.77 7.08
C GLU A 287 -1.65 -6.55 5.79
N ALA A 288 -1.95 -7.84 5.89
CA ALA A 288 -2.34 -8.67 4.76
C ALA A 288 -3.69 -8.21 4.18
N PHE A 289 -4.67 -7.92 5.04
CA PHE A 289 -5.95 -7.36 4.64
C PHE A 289 -5.79 -6.02 3.92
N HIS A 290 -4.98 -5.11 4.47
CA HIS A 290 -4.74 -3.80 3.86
C HIS A 290 -4.03 -3.90 2.51
N THR A 291 -3.05 -4.79 2.41
CA THR A 291 -2.32 -5.05 1.16
C THR A 291 -3.26 -5.60 0.09
N LEU A 292 -4.10 -6.59 0.43
CA LEU A 292 -5.08 -7.16 -0.49
C LEU A 292 -6.13 -6.13 -0.93
N ARG A 293 -6.66 -5.33 0.01
CA ARG A 293 -7.59 -4.24 -0.29
C ARG A 293 -6.97 -3.26 -1.29
N ARG A 294 -5.73 -2.83 -1.06
CA ARG A 294 -5.02 -1.90 -1.95
C ARG A 294 -4.81 -2.51 -3.34
N TYR A 295 -4.43 -3.78 -3.39
CA TYR A 295 -4.25 -4.51 -4.64
C TYR A 295 -5.53 -4.55 -5.49
N TYR A 296 -6.66 -4.95 -4.91
CA TYR A 296 -7.94 -5.01 -5.64
C TYR A 296 -8.41 -3.63 -6.11
N MET A 297 -8.22 -2.59 -5.28
CA MET A 297 -8.57 -1.21 -5.66
C MET A 297 -7.71 -0.68 -6.81
N ALA A 298 -6.45 -1.11 -6.93
CA ALA A 298 -5.53 -0.64 -7.96
C ALA A 298 -5.70 -1.38 -9.29
N ASN A 299 -5.89 -2.70 -9.26
CA ASN A 299 -5.63 -3.54 -10.43
C ASN A 299 -6.86 -4.25 -11.03
N GLY A 300 -8.05 -4.21 -10.43
CA GLY A 300 -9.02 -5.26 -10.79
C GLY A 300 -8.65 -6.54 -10.07
N GLY A 301 -9.57 -7.20 -9.36
CA GLY A 301 -9.27 -8.54 -8.84
C GLY A 301 -8.69 -9.45 -9.94
N THR A 302 -7.82 -10.40 -9.57
CA THR A 302 -7.30 -11.37 -10.53
C THR A 302 -8.42 -12.31 -10.97
N GLY A 303 -9.01 -12.07 -12.15
CA GLY A 303 -9.65 -13.16 -12.90
C GLY A 303 -11.11 -13.03 -13.29
N THR A 304 -11.76 -11.87 -13.17
CA THR A 304 -13.04 -11.62 -13.83
C THR A 304 -13.00 -10.21 -14.40
N GLY A 305 -13.58 -9.96 -15.57
CA GLY A 305 -13.67 -8.63 -16.21
C GLY A 305 -14.55 -7.64 -15.44
N ASP A 306 -14.40 -7.64 -14.12
CA ASP A 306 -15.14 -6.89 -13.13
C ASP A 306 -14.26 -5.71 -12.71
N ASN A 307 -14.85 -4.52 -12.69
CA ASN A 307 -14.15 -3.30 -12.27
C ASN A 307 -13.57 -3.51 -10.87
N GLY A 308 -12.26 -3.31 -10.66
CA GLY A 308 -11.55 -3.69 -9.43
C GLY A 308 -12.09 -3.20 -8.10
N GLY A 309 -12.97 -2.20 -8.12
CA GLY A 309 -13.77 -1.82 -6.97
C GLY A 309 -14.67 -2.95 -6.44
N SER A 310 -15.20 -3.84 -7.28
CA SER A 310 -16.17 -4.89 -6.90
C SER A 310 -15.56 -5.91 -5.93
N SER A 311 -14.41 -6.50 -6.26
CA SER A 311 -13.72 -7.46 -5.39
C SER A 311 -13.30 -6.83 -4.06
N ALA A 312 -12.88 -5.56 -4.09
CA ALA A 312 -12.46 -4.85 -2.90
C ALA A 312 -13.66 -4.49 -1.99
N VAL A 313 -14.81 -4.13 -2.57
CA VAL A 313 -16.08 -3.95 -1.84
C VAL A 313 -16.53 -5.27 -1.21
N ASN A 314 -16.48 -6.38 -1.96
CA ASN A 314 -16.84 -7.71 -1.45
C ASN A 314 -15.98 -8.13 -0.26
N LEU A 315 -14.66 -7.86 -0.31
CA LEU A 315 -13.75 -8.08 0.81
C LEU A 315 -14.14 -7.25 2.04
N LEU A 316 -14.45 -5.97 1.86
CA LEU A 316 -14.85 -5.06 2.94
C LEU A 316 -16.19 -5.45 3.56
N LEU A 317 -17.17 -5.86 2.74
CA LEU A 317 -18.48 -6.34 3.19
C LEU A 317 -18.35 -7.58 4.06
N ARG A 318 -17.51 -8.55 3.65
CA ARG A 318 -17.23 -9.76 4.45
C ARG A 318 -16.55 -9.42 5.77
N ALA A 319 -15.66 -8.44 5.77
CA ALA A 319 -15.01 -7.93 6.98
C ALA A 319 -15.93 -7.05 7.85
N GLN A 320 -17.21 -6.88 7.47
CA GLN A 320 -18.19 -6.00 8.14
C GLN A 320 -17.72 -4.54 8.25
N ARG A 321 -16.83 -4.10 7.36
CA ARG A 321 -16.34 -2.70 7.28
C ARG A 321 -17.23 -1.89 6.34
N PHE A 322 -18.49 -1.70 6.76
CA PHE A 322 -19.52 -1.04 5.94
C PHE A 322 -19.20 0.43 5.59
N THR A 323 -18.50 1.14 6.48
CA THR A 323 -18.04 2.52 6.26
C THR A 323 -17.13 2.60 5.03
N ASP A 324 -16.06 1.80 5.03
CA ASP A 324 -15.09 1.72 3.94
C ASP A 324 -15.73 1.20 2.65
N ALA A 325 -16.59 0.18 2.73
CA ALA A 325 -17.28 -0.38 1.57
C ALA A 325 -18.18 0.65 0.90
N GLY A 326 -19.07 1.29 1.68
CA GLY A 326 -19.96 2.33 1.18
C GLY A 326 -19.19 3.54 0.64
N ALA A 327 -18.10 3.96 1.31
CA ALA A 327 -17.27 5.06 0.84
C ALA A 327 -16.59 4.75 -0.51
N THR A 328 -16.19 3.50 -0.74
CA THR A 328 -15.57 3.09 -2.01
C THR A 328 -16.58 3.06 -3.16
N LEU A 329 -17.81 2.58 -2.91
CA LEU A 329 -18.91 2.67 -3.88
C LEU A 329 -19.31 4.13 -4.14
N ALA A 330 -19.41 4.96 -3.10
CA ALA A 330 -19.75 6.36 -3.24
C ALA A 330 -18.70 7.12 -4.09
N LYS A 331 -17.40 6.87 -3.86
CA LYS A 331 -16.33 7.44 -4.69
C LYS A 331 -16.44 7.01 -6.15
N ARG A 332 -16.76 5.73 -6.41
CA ARG A 332 -17.01 5.23 -7.76
C ARG A 332 -18.20 5.94 -8.41
N GLY A 333 -19.33 6.03 -7.71
CA GLY A 333 -20.51 6.73 -8.23
C GLY A 333 -20.25 8.23 -8.48
N MET A 334 -19.36 8.86 -7.72
CA MET A 334 -18.99 10.25 -7.95
C MET A 334 -18.12 10.46 -9.20
N ALA A 335 -17.30 9.46 -9.56
CA ALA A 335 -16.49 9.45 -10.77
C ALA A 335 -17.30 9.12 -12.04
N GLU A 336 -18.47 8.51 -11.88
CA GLU A 336 -19.35 8.16 -13.00
C GLU A 336 -19.98 9.41 -13.64
N GLU A 337 -19.98 9.43 -14.99
CA GLU A 337 -20.51 10.55 -15.79
C GLU A 337 -21.99 10.35 -16.13
N ASP A 338 -22.43 9.11 -16.39
CA ASP A 338 -23.84 8.84 -16.69
C ASP A 338 -24.70 9.05 -15.43
N PRO A 339 -25.68 9.96 -15.44
CA PRO A 339 -26.56 10.21 -14.30
C PRO A 339 -27.34 8.98 -13.84
N ARG A 340 -27.69 8.05 -14.73
CA ARG A 340 -28.45 6.84 -14.39
C ARG A 340 -27.58 5.82 -13.66
N GLU A 341 -26.40 5.53 -14.21
CA GLU A 341 -25.44 4.61 -13.58
C GLU A 341 -24.94 5.17 -12.25
N LYS A 342 -24.64 6.47 -12.20
CA LYS A 342 -24.30 7.19 -10.97
C LYS A 342 -25.34 7.02 -9.88
N GLN A 343 -26.63 7.19 -10.21
CA GLN A 343 -27.72 6.97 -9.26
C GLN A 343 -27.78 5.50 -8.80
N GLY A 344 -27.58 4.54 -9.71
CA GLY A 344 -27.54 3.12 -9.36
C GLY A 344 -26.43 2.78 -8.37
N ILE A 345 -25.20 3.22 -8.64
CA ILE A 345 -24.04 2.98 -7.78
C ILE A 345 -24.21 3.66 -6.40
N LEU A 346 -24.74 4.88 -6.36
CA LEU A 346 -25.01 5.60 -5.11
C LEU A 346 -26.13 4.93 -4.28
N GLN A 347 -27.16 4.39 -4.93
CA GLN A 347 -28.19 3.59 -4.23
C GLN A 347 -27.61 2.31 -3.64
N GLU A 348 -26.70 1.65 -4.36
CA GLU A 348 -25.98 0.51 -3.82
C GLU A 348 -25.11 0.91 -2.61
N ALA A 349 -24.41 2.04 -2.69
CA ALA A 349 -23.65 2.59 -1.57
C ALA A 349 -24.55 2.86 -0.34
N ALA A 350 -25.73 3.46 -0.55
CA ALA A 350 -26.71 3.71 0.50
C ALA A 350 -27.20 2.40 1.15
N ARG A 351 -27.46 1.36 0.35
CA ARG A 351 -27.81 0.02 0.85
C ARG A 351 -26.69 -0.56 1.73
N VAL A 352 -25.43 -0.41 1.31
CA VAL A 352 -24.26 -0.87 2.08
C VAL A 352 -24.14 -0.11 3.41
N PHE A 353 -24.30 1.21 3.41
CA PHE A 353 -24.34 2.00 4.64
C PHE A 353 -25.52 1.60 5.56
N GLY A 354 -26.62 1.10 4.99
CA GLY A 354 -27.75 0.58 5.75
C GLY A 354 -27.50 -0.73 6.49
N LEU A 355 -26.45 -1.48 6.15
CA LEU A 355 -26.14 -2.75 6.81
C LEU A 355 -25.56 -2.55 8.21
N GLY A 356 -24.90 -1.42 8.47
CA GLY A 356 -24.33 -1.07 9.77
C GLY A 356 -25.17 -0.04 10.53
N LYS A 357 -25.28 -0.20 11.86
CA LYS A 357 -25.96 0.78 12.73
C LYS A 357 -25.22 2.11 12.78
N GLU A 358 -23.89 2.07 12.88
CA GLU A 358 -23.02 3.25 12.93
C GLU A 358 -23.01 4.03 11.61
N THR A 359 -23.28 3.33 10.49
CA THR A 359 -23.30 3.90 9.14
C THR A 359 -24.67 4.42 8.71
N ALA A 360 -25.70 4.33 9.57
CA ALA A 360 -27.05 4.76 9.25
C ALA A 360 -27.13 6.24 8.82
N ILE A 361 -26.27 7.09 9.38
CA ILE A 361 -26.17 8.50 9.01
C ILE A 361 -25.71 8.66 7.55
N TYR A 362 -24.71 7.89 7.11
CA TYR A 362 -24.22 7.94 5.73
C TYR A 362 -25.25 7.42 4.73
N LYS A 363 -26.09 6.46 5.12
CA LYS A 363 -27.24 6.06 4.30
C LYS A 363 -28.17 7.23 4.07
N ILE A 364 -28.57 7.95 5.14
CA ILE A 364 -29.46 9.12 5.03
C ILE A 364 -28.87 10.16 4.09
N TYR A 365 -27.59 10.51 4.26
CA TYR A 365 -26.92 11.50 3.40
C TYR A 365 -26.83 11.05 1.94
N THR A 366 -26.59 9.76 1.69
CA THR A 366 -26.51 9.21 0.34
C THR A 366 -27.90 9.16 -0.32
N ASP A 367 -28.93 8.76 0.43
CA ASP A 367 -30.32 8.75 -0.03
C ASP A 367 -30.80 10.17 -0.38
N GLU A 368 -30.54 11.16 0.49
CA GLU A 368 -30.86 12.58 0.24
C GLU A 368 -30.12 13.10 -1.01
N TYR A 369 -28.85 12.71 -1.20
CA TYR A 369 -28.11 13.12 -2.38
C TYR A 369 -28.64 12.48 -3.68
N VAL A 370 -29.01 11.19 -3.65
CA VAL A 370 -29.67 10.52 -4.79
C VAL A 370 -31.01 11.19 -5.10
N GLU A 371 -31.77 11.57 -4.08
CA GLU A 371 -33.03 12.29 -4.26
C GLU A 371 -32.82 13.68 -4.87
N LEU A 372 -31.78 14.40 -4.47
CA LEU A 372 -31.40 15.67 -5.09
C LEU A 372 -31.09 15.51 -6.58
N LEU A 373 -30.33 14.46 -6.95
CA LEU A 373 -30.01 14.20 -8.37
C LEU A 373 -31.28 13.94 -9.20
N LYS A 374 -32.27 13.23 -8.64
CA LYS A 374 -33.57 13.01 -9.29
C LYS A 374 -34.34 14.33 -9.46
N ASP A 375 -34.41 15.16 -8.42
CA ASP A 375 -35.10 16.46 -8.49
C ASP A 375 -34.44 17.41 -9.48
N GLN A 376 -33.10 17.44 -9.53
CA GLN A 376 -32.35 18.22 -10.52
C GLN A 376 -32.71 17.78 -11.94
N GLU A 377 -32.78 16.47 -12.20
CA GLU A 377 -33.13 15.95 -13.52
C GLU A 377 -34.58 16.27 -13.93
N VAL A 378 -35.51 16.21 -12.98
CA VAL A 378 -36.91 16.61 -13.19
C VAL A 378 -36.98 18.09 -13.57
N ILE A 379 -36.24 18.96 -12.89
CA ILE A 379 -36.21 20.40 -13.19
C ILE A 379 -35.57 20.67 -14.55
N ARG A 380 -34.45 20.01 -14.87
CA ARG A 380 -33.82 20.13 -16.21
C ARG A 380 -34.77 19.73 -17.32
N THR A 381 -35.47 18.61 -17.16
CA THR A 381 -36.44 18.13 -18.15
C THR A 381 -37.62 19.09 -18.27
N LYS A 382 -38.14 19.60 -17.15
CA LYS A 382 -39.28 20.53 -17.11
C LYS A 382 -39.01 21.85 -17.84
N TYR A 383 -37.81 22.40 -17.70
CA TYR A 383 -37.42 23.68 -18.29
C TYR A 383 -36.55 23.54 -19.55
N GLY A 384 -36.23 22.31 -19.96
CA GLY A 384 -35.48 22.01 -21.17
C GLY A 384 -34.02 22.50 -21.16
N SER A 385 -33.44 22.79 -19.99
CA SER A 385 -32.08 23.33 -19.87
C SER A 385 -31.32 22.73 -18.69
N VAL A 386 -30.04 22.40 -18.93
CA VAL A 386 -29.12 21.91 -17.90
C VAL A 386 -28.74 23.03 -16.92
N ASP A 387 -28.74 24.28 -17.39
CA ASP A 387 -28.31 25.46 -16.63
C ASP A 387 -29.24 25.78 -15.46
N VAL A 388 -30.50 25.33 -15.51
CA VAL A 388 -31.47 25.54 -14.41
C VAL A 388 -30.99 24.82 -13.14
N ALA A 389 -30.35 23.68 -13.30
CA ALA A 389 -29.84 22.87 -12.20
C ALA A 389 -28.57 22.13 -12.64
N PRO A 390 -27.38 22.77 -12.65
CA PRO A 390 -26.17 22.16 -13.17
C PRO A 390 -25.78 20.86 -12.40
N PRO A 391 -25.18 19.88 -13.08
CA PRO A 391 -24.71 18.65 -12.43
C PRO A 391 -23.68 18.98 -11.35
N THR A 392 -23.63 18.20 -10.27
CA THR A 392 -22.70 18.34 -9.12
C THR A 392 -22.95 19.54 -8.18
N THR A 393 -24.05 20.26 -8.35
CA THR A 393 -24.40 21.33 -7.40
C THR A 393 -24.96 20.77 -6.09
N SER A 394 -24.55 21.35 -4.96
CA SER A 394 -25.20 21.12 -3.66
C SER A 394 -26.64 21.64 -3.68
N VAL A 395 -27.47 21.27 -2.69
CA VAL A 395 -28.84 21.79 -2.56
C VAL A 395 -28.87 23.32 -2.63
N THR A 396 -27.98 24.00 -1.91
CA THR A 396 -27.91 25.47 -1.91
C THR A 396 -27.44 26.02 -3.26
N ALA A 397 -26.47 25.38 -3.91
CA ALA A 397 -26.02 25.80 -5.24
C ALA A 397 -27.10 25.56 -6.30
N THR A 398 -27.90 24.50 -6.15
CA THR A 398 -29.08 24.24 -7.00
C THR A 398 -30.09 25.37 -6.84
N LEU A 399 -30.40 25.77 -5.60
CA LEU A 399 -31.30 26.90 -5.35
C LEU A 399 -30.79 28.19 -5.98
N VAL A 400 -29.51 28.52 -5.80
CA VAL A 400 -28.91 29.71 -6.42
C VAL A 400 -29.04 29.65 -7.94
N SER A 401 -28.74 28.50 -8.56
CA SER A 401 -28.82 28.31 -10.01
C SER A 401 -30.25 28.49 -10.53
N VAL A 402 -31.25 27.88 -9.87
CA VAL A 402 -32.68 28.05 -10.21
C VAL A 402 -33.10 29.51 -10.08
N LEU A 403 -32.68 30.20 -9.00
CA LEU A 403 -32.99 31.61 -8.79
C LEU A 403 -32.31 32.52 -9.83
N HIS A 404 -31.08 32.24 -10.22
CA HIS A 404 -30.37 32.96 -11.29
C HIS A 404 -31.05 32.72 -12.65
N TYR A 405 -31.46 31.49 -12.93
CA TYR A 405 -32.20 31.16 -14.15
C TYR A 405 -33.55 31.89 -14.22
N ALA A 406 -34.19 32.12 -13.07
CA ALA A 406 -35.42 32.92 -12.97
C ALA A 406 -35.20 34.41 -13.31
N ALA A 407 -33.97 34.92 -13.22
CA ALA A 407 -33.66 36.29 -13.62
C ALA A 407 -33.70 36.47 -15.15
N THR A 408 -33.20 35.48 -15.88
CA THR A 408 -33.13 35.52 -17.35
C THR A 408 -34.46 35.12 -18.00
N HIS A 409 -35.29 34.32 -17.32
CA HIS A 409 -36.56 33.79 -17.83
C HIS A 409 -37.78 34.41 -17.13
N VAL A 410 -38.03 35.70 -17.39
CA VAL A 410 -39.09 36.50 -16.75
C VAL A 410 -40.49 35.87 -16.87
N ARG A 411 -40.79 35.19 -17.98
CA ARG A 411 -42.11 34.55 -18.21
C ARG A 411 -42.41 33.42 -17.22
N GLU A 412 -41.38 32.71 -16.76
CA GLU A 412 -41.52 31.53 -15.89
C GLU A 412 -41.03 31.80 -14.46
N GLN A 413 -40.63 33.03 -14.17
CA GLN A 413 -40.03 33.45 -12.91
C GLN A 413 -40.87 33.01 -11.69
N HIS A 414 -42.19 33.24 -11.70
CA HIS A 414 -43.06 32.82 -10.59
C HIS A 414 -43.05 31.30 -10.36
N ARG A 415 -42.98 30.50 -11.43
CA ARG A 415 -42.92 29.03 -11.33
C ARG A 415 -41.55 28.57 -10.79
N LEU A 416 -40.47 29.18 -11.27
CA LEU A 416 -39.10 28.89 -10.82
C LEU A 416 -38.88 29.24 -9.35
N LEU A 417 -39.39 30.39 -8.89
CA LEU A 417 -39.38 30.76 -7.47
C LEU A 417 -40.16 29.76 -6.62
N GLY A 418 -41.33 29.33 -7.10
CA GLY A 418 -42.13 28.30 -6.43
C GLY A 418 -41.44 26.95 -6.38
N ASP A 419 -40.75 26.54 -7.44
CA ASP A 419 -39.97 25.29 -7.46
C ASP A 419 -38.74 25.36 -6.54
N ALA A 420 -38.05 26.49 -6.48
CA ALA A 420 -36.98 26.72 -5.50
C ALA A 420 -37.47 26.58 -4.05
N ASP A 421 -38.65 27.13 -3.74
CA ASP A 421 -39.26 26.99 -2.41
C ASP A 421 -39.69 25.55 -2.09
N LYS A 422 -40.13 24.77 -3.10
CA LYS A 422 -40.42 23.34 -2.92
C LYS A 422 -39.15 22.56 -2.59
N ILE A 423 -38.05 22.79 -3.30
CA ILE A 423 -36.75 22.16 -3.01
C ILE A 423 -36.30 22.51 -1.59
N ALA A 424 -36.36 23.80 -1.21
CA ALA A 424 -35.95 24.24 0.12
C ALA A 424 -36.76 23.56 1.25
N LYS A 425 -38.08 23.42 1.07
CA LYS A 425 -38.96 22.72 2.01
C LYS A 425 -38.66 21.22 2.06
N LYS A 426 -38.46 20.59 0.90
CA LYS A 426 -38.19 19.14 0.78
C LYS A 426 -36.91 18.74 1.52
N PHE A 427 -35.81 19.48 1.30
CA PHE A 427 -34.52 19.26 1.95
C PHE A 427 -34.40 19.94 3.33
N ARG A 428 -35.51 20.44 3.89
CA ARG A 428 -35.58 21.02 5.24
C ARG A 428 -34.50 22.07 5.51
N ILE A 429 -34.25 22.95 4.55
CA ILE A 429 -33.24 24.00 4.70
C ILE A 429 -33.68 24.98 5.78
N PRO A 430 -32.85 25.27 6.80
CA PRO A 430 -33.21 26.23 7.83
C PRO A 430 -33.53 27.62 7.24
N ASP A 431 -34.59 28.27 7.73
CA ASP A 431 -35.03 29.57 7.22
C ASP A 431 -33.91 30.60 7.17
N ARG A 432 -33.09 30.67 8.22
CA ARG A 432 -31.92 31.56 8.26
C ARG A 432 -30.98 31.35 7.05
N ARG A 433 -30.72 30.08 6.68
CA ARG A 433 -29.86 29.74 5.52
C ARG A 433 -30.57 30.06 4.22
N LEU A 434 -31.86 29.72 4.09
CA LEU A 434 -32.66 30.00 2.89
C LEU A 434 -32.69 31.50 2.58
N TRP A 435 -32.90 32.34 3.60
CA TRP A 435 -32.91 33.79 3.44
C TRP A 435 -31.56 34.35 2.97
N HIS A 436 -30.45 33.90 3.57
CA HIS A 436 -29.12 34.29 3.08
C HIS A 436 -28.90 33.88 1.62
N THR A 437 -29.28 32.65 1.25
CA THR A 437 -29.17 32.16 -0.13
C THR A 437 -29.99 32.99 -1.10
N LYS A 438 -31.25 33.33 -0.75
CA LYS A 438 -32.12 34.17 -1.58
C LYS A 438 -31.57 35.60 -1.75
N VAL A 439 -31.13 36.23 -0.65
CA VAL A 439 -30.54 37.59 -0.70
C VAL A 439 -29.32 37.60 -1.61
N LYS A 440 -28.41 36.62 -1.44
CA LYS A 440 -27.23 36.48 -2.28
C LYS A 440 -27.62 36.30 -3.75
N ALA A 441 -28.46 35.33 -4.06
CA ALA A 441 -28.87 35.03 -5.43
C ALA A 441 -29.57 36.20 -6.11
N PHE A 442 -30.53 36.86 -5.45
CA PHE A 442 -31.22 38.01 -6.02
C PHE A 442 -30.29 39.20 -6.26
N SER A 443 -29.32 39.43 -5.37
CA SER A 443 -28.34 40.50 -5.55
C SER A 443 -27.37 40.23 -6.70
N GLU A 444 -26.88 39.00 -6.83
CA GLU A 444 -25.95 38.59 -7.89
C GLU A 444 -26.64 38.59 -9.26
N SER A 445 -27.93 38.24 -9.31
CA SER A 445 -28.72 38.24 -10.54
C SER A 445 -29.41 39.57 -10.85
N GLY A 446 -29.28 40.60 -10.00
CA GLY A 446 -29.94 41.90 -10.18
C GLY A 446 -31.47 41.92 -10.02
N GLN A 447 -32.06 40.93 -9.34
CA GLN A 447 -33.50 40.80 -9.11
C GLN A 447 -33.96 41.65 -7.90
N TRP A 448 -33.76 42.96 -7.95
CA TRP A 448 -34.01 43.87 -6.83
C TRP A 448 -35.48 43.93 -6.39
N SER A 449 -36.42 43.80 -7.34
CA SER A 449 -37.85 43.73 -7.04
C SER A 449 -38.19 42.55 -6.12
N ASN A 450 -37.60 41.38 -6.38
CA ASN A 450 -37.82 40.18 -5.56
C ASN A 450 -37.12 40.29 -4.21
N LEU A 451 -35.96 40.94 -4.15
CA LEU A 451 -35.28 41.23 -2.89
C LEU A 451 -36.13 42.13 -1.98
N LYS A 452 -36.82 43.12 -2.56
CA LYS A 452 -37.75 43.99 -1.84
C LYS A 452 -38.98 43.25 -1.34
N ILE A 453 -39.60 42.42 -2.18
CA ILE A 453 -40.72 41.55 -1.77
C ILE A 453 -40.29 40.63 -0.61
N LEU A 454 -39.06 40.11 -0.64
CA LEU A 454 -38.53 39.29 0.44
C LEU A 454 -38.37 40.09 1.75
N ALA A 455 -37.84 41.32 1.67
CA ALA A 455 -37.64 42.19 2.82
C ALA A 455 -38.96 42.67 3.45
N ASP A 456 -39.98 42.91 2.62
CA ASP A 456 -41.31 43.40 3.02
C ASP A 456 -42.30 42.27 3.32
N SER A 457 -41.82 41.03 3.32
CA SER A 457 -42.63 39.86 3.69
C SER A 457 -43.15 39.96 5.13
N ARG A 458 -44.31 39.32 5.36
CA ARG A 458 -45.03 39.36 6.66
C ARG A 458 -44.22 38.74 7.81
N SER A 459 -43.29 37.84 7.51
CA SER A 459 -42.42 37.23 8.51
C SER A 459 -41.19 38.12 8.78
N LYS A 460 -40.89 38.35 10.06
CA LYS A 460 -39.67 39.07 10.44
C LYS A 460 -38.45 38.31 9.92
N SER A 461 -37.51 39.03 9.30
CA SER A 461 -36.32 38.40 8.73
C SER A 461 -35.47 37.70 9.82
N PRO A 462 -35.20 36.38 9.69
CA PRO A 462 -34.38 35.63 10.64
C PRO A 462 -32.88 35.99 10.57
N ILE A 463 -32.47 36.72 9.54
CA ILE A 463 -31.07 37.17 9.33
C ILE A 463 -30.88 38.66 9.65
N GLY A 464 -31.95 39.37 10.00
CA GLY A 464 -31.95 40.84 10.10
C GLY A 464 -31.87 41.52 8.72
N TYR A 465 -31.69 42.84 8.72
CA TYR A 465 -31.64 43.65 7.49
C TYR A 465 -30.22 44.02 7.04
N ALA A 466 -29.20 43.75 7.87
CA ALA A 466 -27.80 44.01 7.52
C ALA A 466 -27.33 43.26 6.25
N PRO A 467 -27.67 41.96 6.05
CA PRO A 467 -27.32 41.27 4.80
C PRO A 467 -28.00 41.88 3.57
N PHE A 468 -29.22 42.40 3.72
CA PHE A 468 -29.95 43.10 2.64
C PHE A 468 -29.27 44.42 2.28
N ALA A 469 -28.90 45.22 3.29
CA ALA A 469 -28.17 46.47 3.09
C ALA A 469 -26.83 46.23 2.39
N ARG A 470 -26.03 45.28 2.86
CA ARG A 470 -24.73 44.93 2.25
C ARG A 470 -24.87 44.42 0.82
N ALA A 471 -25.92 43.65 0.54
CA ALA A 471 -26.23 43.20 -0.82
C ALA A 471 -26.61 44.37 -1.74
N ALA A 472 -27.42 45.31 -1.26
CA ALA A 472 -27.80 46.51 -2.00
C ALA A 472 -26.60 47.46 -2.26
N ILE A 473 -25.70 47.62 -1.28
CA ILE A 473 -24.45 48.40 -1.42
C ILE A 473 -23.57 47.81 -2.52
N ARG A 474 -23.32 46.48 -2.48
CA ARG A 474 -22.52 45.79 -3.49
C ARG A 474 -23.13 45.85 -4.88
N GLY A 475 -24.46 45.84 -4.97
CA GLY A 475 -25.22 45.98 -6.21
C GLY A 475 -25.39 47.43 -6.70
N ASN A 476 -24.69 48.39 -6.09
CA ASN A 476 -24.74 49.82 -6.42
C ASN A 476 -26.17 50.37 -6.52
N GLN A 477 -27.05 49.96 -5.61
CA GLN A 477 -28.43 50.43 -5.56
C GLN A 477 -28.51 51.89 -5.12
N PRO A 478 -29.58 52.62 -5.49
CA PRO A 478 -29.71 54.02 -5.11
C PRO A 478 -29.69 54.18 -3.59
N ALA A 479 -29.08 55.28 -3.14
CA ALA A 479 -28.91 55.59 -1.71
C ALA A 479 -30.24 55.53 -0.94
N SER A 480 -31.35 55.91 -1.58
CA SER A 480 -32.69 55.86 -0.99
C SER A 480 -33.17 54.46 -0.64
N GLU A 481 -32.83 53.42 -1.40
CA GLU A 481 -33.21 52.03 -1.09
C GLU A 481 -32.28 51.41 -0.05
N ILE A 482 -30.97 51.71 -0.09
CA ILE A 482 -30.00 51.23 0.92
C ILE A 482 -30.39 51.71 2.32
N VAL A 483 -30.74 53.00 2.44
CA VAL A 483 -31.20 53.61 3.68
C VAL A 483 -32.40 52.88 4.28
N LYS A 484 -33.38 52.46 3.46
CA LYS A 484 -34.58 51.76 3.94
C LYS A 484 -34.24 50.45 4.66
N TYR A 485 -33.21 49.75 4.21
CA TYR A 485 -32.75 48.54 4.89
C TYR A 485 -31.97 48.87 6.17
N ILE A 486 -31.13 49.90 6.15
CA ILE A 486 -30.32 50.33 7.31
C ILE A 486 -31.21 50.84 8.45
N GLU A 487 -32.26 51.62 8.16
CA GLU A 487 -33.18 52.15 9.17
C GLU A 487 -33.98 51.04 9.90
N ARG A 488 -34.09 49.84 9.30
CA ARG A 488 -34.74 48.67 9.91
C ARG A 488 -33.83 47.86 10.83
N ILE A 489 -32.54 48.20 10.92
CA ILE A 489 -31.58 47.54 11.79
C ILE A 489 -31.71 48.10 13.21
N THR A 490 -31.81 47.24 14.21
CA THR A 490 -31.96 47.68 15.61
C THR A 490 -30.63 48.10 16.24
N VAL A 491 -29.52 47.53 15.78
CA VAL A 491 -28.17 47.78 16.32
C VAL A 491 -27.59 49.05 15.70
N ALA A 492 -27.43 50.10 16.51
CA ALA A 492 -26.98 51.41 16.04
C ALA A 492 -25.52 51.39 15.51
N GLU A 493 -24.65 50.61 16.15
CA GLU A 493 -23.26 50.42 15.70
C GLU A 493 -23.18 49.85 14.27
N GLU A 494 -23.91 48.77 14.02
CA GLU A 494 -23.98 48.12 12.70
C GLU A 494 -24.59 49.05 11.64
N ARG A 495 -25.53 49.93 12.02
CA ARG A 495 -26.06 50.97 11.14
C ARG A 495 -24.98 51.96 10.72
N CYS A 496 -24.16 52.42 11.67
CA CYS A 496 -23.06 53.35 11.38
C CYS A 496 -22.03 52.70 10.44
N ASP A 497 -21.65 51.46 10.70
CA ASP A 497 -20.69 50.72 9.88
C ASP A 497 -21.20 50.52 8.45
N LEU A 498 -22.47 50.14 8.28
CA LEU A 498 -23.09 49.98 6.95
C LEU A 498 -23.29 51.30 6.20
N LEU A 499 -23.56 52.41 6.90
CA LEU A 499 -23.63 53.74 6.27
C LEU A 499 -22.26 54.19 5.77
N ALA A 500 -21.20 53.89 6.51
CA ALA A 500 -19.82 54.12 6.09
C ALA A 500 -19.46 53.21 4.89
N GLU A 501 -19.80 51.92 4.93
CA GLU A 501 -19.64 50.99 3.78
C GLU A 501 -20.39 51.49 2.53
N ALA A 502 -21.56 52.13 2.71
CA ALA A 502 -22.35 52.70 1.61
C ALA A 502 -21.83 54.05 1.08
N GLY A 503 -20.76 54.61 1.66
CA GLY A 503 -20.22 55.93 1.30
C GLY A 503 -21.10 57.11 1.74
N MET A 504 -22.08 56.90 2.62
CA MET A 504 -23.01 57.94 3.10
C MET A 504 -22.45 58.63 4.35
N TRP A 505 -21.28 59.25 4.20
CA TRP A 505 -20.49 59.80 5.30
C TRP A 505 -21.24 60.79 6.21
N LYS A 506 -22.13 61.63 5.64
CA LYS A 506 -22.94 62.57 6.42
C LYS A 506 -23.85 61.86 7.43
N ARG A 507 -24.60 60.86 6.98
CA ARG A 507 -25.53 60.11 7.84
C ARG A 507 -24.78 59.15 8.77
N ALA A 508 -23.65 58.61 8.33
CA ALA A 508 -22.75 57.84 9.18
C ALA A 508 -22.21 58.67 10.35
N LEU A 509 -21.77 59.91 10.09
CA LEU A 509 -21.29 60.83 11.12
C LEU A 509 -22.39 61.20 12.13
N GLU A 510 -23.58 61.54 11.65
CA GLU A 510 -24.73 61.84 12.51
C GLU A 510 -25.09 60.67 13.45
N GLU A 511 -25.04 59.43 12.95
CA GLU A 511 -25.28 58.24 13.77
C GLU A 511 -24.13 57.96 14.75
N ALA A 512 -22.88 58.13 14.34
CA ALA A 512 -21.71 57.98 15.22
C ALA A 512 -21.72 58.97 16.38
N ILE A 513 -22.12 60.23 16.11
CA ILE A 513 -22.31 61.27 17.13
C ILE A 513 -23.43 60.88 18.10
N ARG A 514 -24.54 60.32 17.59
CA ARG A 514 -25.66 59.88 18.43
C ARG A 514 -25.25 58.75 19.38
N ILE A 515 -24.43 57.81 18.90
CA ILE A 515 -23.92 56.69 19.70
C ILE A 515 -22.79 57.14 20.65
N ARG A 516 -22.20 58.33 20.42
CA ARG A 516 -21.03 58.87 21.14
C ARG A 516 -19.79 57.98 21.01
N ASP A 517 -19.64 57.32 19.87
CA ASP A 517 -18.50 56.43 19.61
C ASP A 517 -17.35 57.18 18.92
N LEU A 518 -16.32 57.49 19.71
CA LEU A 518 -15.12 58.19 19.27
C LEU A 518 -14.39 57.46 18.11
N GLN A 519 -14.36 56.13 18.12
CA GLN A 519 -13.63 55.35 17.11
C GLN A 519 -14.29 55.46 15.74
N ARG A 520 -15.62 55.38 15.70
CA ARG A 520 -16.39 55.49 14.45
C ARG A 520 -16.40 56.92 13.91
N ILE A 521 -16.39 57.93 14.76
CA ILE A 521 -16.22 59.33 14.33
C ILE A 521 -14.82 59.53 13.71
N HIS A 522 -13.77 59.00 14.32
CA HIS A 522 -12.42 58.99 13.73
C HIS A 522 -12.36 58.26 12.39
N ASN A 523 -13.04 57.11 12.27
CA ASN A 523 -13.13 56.34 11.03
C ASN A 523 -13.81 57.14 9.90
N VAL A 524 -14.92 57.81 10.20
CA VAL A 524 -15.60 58.69 9.23
C VAL A 524 -14.70 59.87 8.85
N LYS A 525 -13.98 60.49 9.79
CA LYS A 525 -13.03 61.57 9.48
C LYS A 525 -11.92 61.10 8.54
N ALA A 526 -11.32 59.95 8.82
CA ALA A 526 -10.18 59.42 8.07
C ALA A 526 -10.55 59.02 6.63
N ASN A 527 -11.76 58.51 6.42
CA ASN A 527 -12.20 57.96 5.14
C ASN A 527 -13.10 58.91 4.33
N CYS A 528 -13.56 60.02 4.91
CA CYS A 528 -14.35 61.01 4.20
C CYS A 528 -13.45 61.99 3.43
N ASN A 529 -13.68 62.15 2.13
CA ASN A 529 -12.96 63.10 1.26
C ASN A 529 -13.54 64.54 1.28
N SER A 530 -14.56 64.81 2.11
CA SER A 530 -15.19 66.14 2.19
C SER A 530 -14.63 66.96 3.37
N PRO A 531 -14.06 68.15 3.13
CA PRO A 531 -13.47 68.99 4.18
C PRO A 531 -14.52 69.49 5.18
N GLU A 532 -15.77 69.69 4.75
CA GLU A 532 -16.87 70.12 5.61
C GLU A 532 -17.25 69.04 6.63
N LEU A 533 -17.30 67.78 6.20
CA LEU A 533 -17.62 66.65 7.06
C LEU A 533 -16.47 66.32 8.01
N GLN A 534 -15.22 66.50 7.58
CA GLN A 534 -14.04 66.38 8.45
C GLN A 534 -14.06 67.43 9.57
N MET A 535 -14.39 68.69 9.25
CA MET A 535 -14.52 69.75 10.24
C MET A 535 -15.67 69.48 11.23
N GLN A 536 -16.82 68.97 10.75
CA GLN A 536 -17.93 68.56 11.61
C GLN A 536 -17.55 67.40 12.54
N ALA A 537 -16.77 66.43 12.03
CA ALA A 537 -16.25 65.34 12.84
C ALA A 537 -15.28 65.84 13.93
N ASP A 538 -14.42 66.81 13.62
CA ASP A 538 -13.51 67.43 14.60
C ASP A 538 -14.24 68.22 15.68
N GLN A 539 -15.26 68.98 15.29
CA GLN A 539 -16.12 69.67 16.25
C GLN A 539 -16.90 68.69 17.14
N ALA A 540 -17.30 67.54 16.61
CA ALA A 540 -17.97 66.52 17.39
C ALA A 540 -17.00 65.82 18.36
N LEU A 541 -15.80 65.47 17.91
CA LEU A 541 -14.74 64.87 18.75
C LEU A 541 -14.40 65.80 19.92
N GLY A 542 -14.19 67.08 19.67
CA GLY A 542 -13.87 68.07 20.71
C GLY A 542 -15.00 68.37 21.70
N LYS A 543 -16.25 67.98 21.40
CA LYS A 543 -17.40 68.07 22.33
C LYS A 543 -17.60 66.78 23.14
N LEU A 544 -17.00 65.69 22.72
CA LEU A 544 -17.16 64.34 23.30
C LEU A 544 -15.95 63.91 24.14
N THR A 545 -14.79 64.52 23.92
CA THR A 545 -13.63 64.57 24.83
C THR A 545 -13.83 65.62 25.91
#